data_AF-A0AAJ5A668-F1
#
_entry.id   AF-A0AAJ5A668-F1
#
_cell.length_a   1.000
_cell.length_b   1.000
_cell.length_c   1.000
_cell.angle_alpha   90.00
_cell.angle_beta   90.00
_cell.angle_gamma   90.00
#
_symmetry.space_group_name_H-M   'P 1'
#
loop_
_entity.id
_entity.type
_entity.pdbx_description
1 polymer ?
#
loop_
_entity_poly.entity_id
_entity_poly.type
_entity_poly.pdbx_seq_one_letter_code
_entity_poly.pdbx_strand_id
1 'polypeptide(L)'
;MKMMNKFAFEKDFKGQGSFNYTIVDDGTTSGLIDPKEATGNVVFSVQENQIPTVNEPIANQQGIAGGDVISLDLSNTFKDLDNDSLTLSATSNKEAIATVSIKIII
;
A
#
# COMPACT_ATOMS: atom_id res chain seq x y z
N MET A 1 -14.45 -21.97 -14.26
CA MET A 1 -13.77 -20.71 -14.61
C MET A 1 -12.35 -21.01 -15.08
N LYS A 2 -12.09 -20.95 -16.40
CA LYS A 2 -10.74 -21.17 -16.94
C LYS A 2 -10.11 -19.80 -17.24
N MET A 3 -9.47 -19.22 -16.23
CA MET A 3 -8.64 -18.03 -16.39
C MET A 3 -7.23 -18.50 -16.72
N MET A 4 -6.84 -18.49 -18.01
CA MET A 4 -5.50 -18.93 -18.40
C MET A 4 -4.99 -18.13 -19.59
N ASN A 5 -4.76 -16.84 -19.35
CA ASN A 5 -3.66 -16.14 -19.98
C ASN A 5 -2.73 -15.71 -18.86
N LYS A 6 -1.52 -16.25 -18.83
CA LYS A 6 -0.46 -15.75 -17.95
C LYS A 6 -0.07 -14.39 -18.49
N PHE A 7 -0.62 -13.33 -17.90
CA PHE A 7 -0.19 -11.96 -18.17
C PHE A 7 1.20 -11.78 -17.57
N ALA A 8 2.20 -11.63 -18.42
CA ALA A 8 3.54 -11.26 -18.02
C ALA A 8 3.80 -9.86 -18.59
N PHE A 9 4.06 -8.91 -17.70
CA PHE A 9 4.65 -7.64 -18.11
C PHE A 9 6.14 -7.84 -18.30
N GLU A 10 6.71 -7.09 -19.26
CA GLU A 10 8.16 -6.96 -19.36
C GLU A 10 8.72 -6.42 -18.04
N LYS A 11 9.97 -6.78 -17.75
CA LYS A 11 10.67 -6.23 -16.59
C LYS A 11 10.59 -4.69 -16.63
N ASP A 12 10.28 -4.11 -15.47
CA ASP A 12 10.17 -2.68 -15.25
C ASP A 12 9.01 -1.96 -15.98
N PHE A 13 8.03 -2.68 -16.56
CA PHE A 13 6.84 -2.10 -17.18
C PHE A 13 6.15 -1.05 -16.29
N LYS A 14 5.74 0.06 -16.91
CA LYS A 14 4.94 1.15 -16.35
C LYS A 14 3.88 1.54 -17.38
N GLY A 15 2.66 1.78 -16.93
CA GLY A 15 1.55 2.18 -17.80
C GLY A 15 0.33 1.28 -17.68
N GLN A 16 -0.56 1.39 -18.66
CA GLN A 16 -1.85 0.70 -18.62
C GLN A 16 -1.72 -0.75 -19.06
N GLY A 17 -2.12 -1.67 -18.18
CA GLY A 17 -2.35 -3.07 -18.49
C GLY A 17 -3.83 -3.33 -18.75
N SER A 18 -4.13 -4.30 -19.61
CA SER A 18 -5.50 -4.77 -19.76
C SER A 18 -5.57 -6.24 -20.15
N PHE A 19 -6.71 -6.85 -19.82
CA PHE A 19 -7.05 -8.17 -20.31
C PHE A 19 -8.55 -8.36 -20.50
N ASN A 20 -8.90 -9.24 -21.43
CA ASN A 20 -10.27 -9.70 -21.60
C ASN A 20 -10.47 -11.03 -20.89
N TYR A 21 -11.66 -11.24 -20.33
CA TYR A 21 -12.08 -12.50 -19.75
C TYR A 21 -13.46 -12.89 -20.27
N THR A 22 -13.76 -14.18 -20.24
CA THR A 22 -15.07 -14.74 -20.56
C THR A 22 -15.58 -15.48 -19.33
N ILE A 23 -16.81 -15.21 -18.94
CA ILE A 23 -17.57 -16.04 -18.01
C ILE A 23 -18.54 -16.90 -18.82
N VAL A 24 -18.69 -18.15 -18.41
CA VAL A 24 -19.62 -19.10 -19.00
C VAL A 24 -20.47 -19.61 -17.85
N ASP A 25 -21.79 -19.45 -17.95
CA ASP A 25 -22.70 -20.07 -16.99
C ASP A 25 -22.88 -21.56 -17.30
N ASP A 26 -23.44 -22.31 -16.36
CA ASP A 26 -23.80 -23.73 -16.52
C ASP A 26 -25.30 -23.91 -16.80
N GLY A 27 -25.90 -22.92 -17.48
CA GLY A 27 -27.34 -22.83 -17.69
C GLY A 27 -27.94 -23.96 -18.53
N THR A 28 -29.26 -24.14 -18.36
CA THR A 28 -30.09 -24.96 -19.25
C THR A 28 -31.25 -24.13 -19.78
N THR A 29 -31.67 -24.41 -21.02
CA THR A 29 -32.88 -23.87 -21.61
C THR A 29 -33.74 -25.04 -22.08
N SER A 30 -34.98 -25.10 -21.61
CA SER A 30 -35.90 -26.22 -21.89
C SER A 30 -35.33 -27.60 -21.50
N GLY A 31 -34.56 -27.66 -20.40
CA GLY A 31 -33.97 -28.90 -19.87
C GLY A 31 -32.75 -29.42 -20.64
N LEU A 32 -32.29 -28.70 -21.65
CA LEU A 32 -31.05 -28.99 -22.38
C LEU A 32 -29.94 -28.05 -21.91
N ILE A 33 -28.72 -28.56 -21.86
CA ILE A 33 -27.51 -27.75 -21.59
C ILE A 33 -27.44 -26.62 -22.62
N ASP A 34 -27.52 -25.38 -22.12
CA ASP A 34 -27.52 -24.15 -22.92
C ASP A 34 -26.67 -23.09 -22.18
N PRO A 35 -25.34 -23.31 -22.07
CA PRO A 35 -24.44 -22.39 -21.39
C PRO A 35 -24.32 -21.10 -22.19
N LYS A 36 -24.39 -19.96 -21.51
CA LYS A 36 -24.21 -18.64 -22.11
C LYS A 36 -22.88 -18.03 -21.70
N GLU A 37 -22.32 -17.28 -22.63
CA GLU A 37 -21.08 -16.55 -22.41
C GLU A 37 -21.34 -15.06 -22.23
N ALA A 38 -20.55 -14.43 -21.36
CA ALA A 38 -20.39 -12.99 -21.31
C ALA A 38 -18.91 -12.64 -21.24
N THR A 39 -18.51 -11.57 -21.92
CA THR A 39 -17.14 -11.08 -21.93
C THR A 39 -17.01 -9.81 -21.09
N GLY A 40 -15.83 -9.62 -20.50
CA GLY A 40 -15.48 -8.41 -19.78
C GLY A 40 -14.05 -7.99 -20.08
N ASN A 41 -13.79 -6.69 -19.91
CA ASN A 41 -12.46 -6.12 -20.05
C ASN A 41 -12.04 -5.54 -18.70
N VAL A 42 -10.85 -5.92 -18.23
CA VAL A 42 -10.20 -5.34 -17.06
C VAL A 42 -9.10 -4.42 -17.55
N VAL A 43 -9.05 -3.20 -17.02
CA VAL A 43 -8.00 -2.22 -17.26
C VAL A 43 -7.44 -1.79 -15.92
N PHE A 44 -6.12 -1.68 -15.83
CA PHE A 44 -5.42 -1.24 -14.63
C PHE A 44 -4.14 -0.48 -14.98
N SER A 45 -3.58 0.24 -14.03
CA SER A 45 -2.32 0.96 -14.19
C SER A 45 -1.23 0.35 -13.33
N VAL A 46 -0.05 0.15 -13.92
CA VAL A 46 1.18 -0.21 -13.21
C VAL A 46 2.02 1.04 -13.06
N GLN A 47 2.29 1.43 -11.81
CA GLN A 47 3.13 2.57 -11.47
C GLN A 47 4.43 2.10 -10.78
N GLU A 48 5.38 3.02 -10.63
CA GLU A 48 6.60 2.75 -9.88
C GLU A 48 6.32 2.92 -8.40
N ASN A 49 6.83 1.99 -7.59
CA ASN A 49 6.76 2.13 -6.16
C ASN A 49 7.69 3.27 -5.73
N GLN A 50 7.11 4.30 -5.15
CA GLN A 50 7.85 5.44 -4.64
C GLN A 50 8.40 5.10 -3.24
N ILE A 51 9.53 5.69 -2.91
CA ILE A 51 10.07 5.58 -1.55
C ILE A 51 9.33 6.56 -0.62
N PRO A 52 9.13 6.23 0.66
CA PRO A 52 8.65 7.19 1.64
C PRO A 52 9.54 8.44 1.71
N THR A 53 8.93 9.60 1.92
CA THR A 53 9.61 10.89 2.01
C THR A 53 9.25 11.64 3.29
N VAL A 54 10.10 12.59 3.67
CA VAL A 54 9.78 13.56 4.73
C VAL A 54 8.93 14.65 4.12
N ASN A 55 7.71 14.82 4.65
CA ASN A 55 6.81 15.90 4.28
C ASN A 55 7.00 17.12 5.18
N GLU A 56 7.00 16.93 6.51
CA GLU A 56 7.28 17.99 7.48
C GLU A 56 8.45 17.60 8.38
N PRO A 57 9.60 18.30 8.33
CA PRO A 57 10.76 17.95 9.14
C PRO A 57 10.51 18.21 10.63
N ILE A 58 11.02 17.31 11.47
CA ILE A 58 10.97 17.48 12.92
C ILE A 58 12.05 18.48 13.35
N ALA A 59 11.65 19.59 13.98
CA ALA A 59 12.58 20.55 14.54
C ALA A 59 13.32 20.00 15.78
N ASN A 60 14.49 20.55 16.08
CA ASN A 60 15.24 20.19 17.29
C ASN A 60 14.42 20.48 18.56
N GLN A 61 14.40 19.50 19.46
CA GLN A 61 13.75 19.60 20.75
C GLN A 61 14.80 19.78 21.85
N GLN A 62 14.44 20.51 22.90
CA GLN A 62 15.26 20.65 24.11
C GLN A 62 14.46 20.14 25.29
N GLY A 63 15.09 19.29 26.11
CA GLY A 63 14.52 18.72 27.31
C GLY A 63 15.52 18.70 28.46
N ILE A 64 15.01 18.51 29.67
CA ILE A 64 15.83 18.37 30.89
C ILE A 64 15.81 16.89 31.28
N ALA A 65 16.98 16.32 31.62
CA ALA A 65 17.06 14.93 32.06
C ALA A 65 16.21 14.71 33.33
N GLY A 66 15.32 13.71 33.30
CA GLY A 66 14.34 13.47 34.37
C GLY A 66 13.18 14.47 34.42
N GLY A 67 13.09 15.39 33.45
CA GLY A 67 11.96 16.30 33.29
C GLY A 67 10.78 15.66 32.54
N ASP A 68 9.88 16.51 32.06
CA ASP A 68 8.66 16.08 31.37
C ASP A 68 8.93 15.39 30.02
N VAL A 69 8.00 14.52 29.61
CA VAL A 69 8.03 13.85 28.31
C VAL A 69 7.67 14.86 27.21
N ILE A 70 8.50 14.91 26.17
CA ILE A 70 8.21 15.65 24.95
C ILE A 70 7.40 14.76 24.01
N SER A 71 6.20 15.20 23.65
CA SER A 71 5.32 14.49 22.72
C SER A 71 5.29 15.22 21.38
N LEU A 72 5.45 14.47 20.28
CA LEU A 72 5.41 14.99 18.92
C LEU A 72 4.31 14.24 18.15
N ASP A 73 3.48 15.01 17.46
CA ASP A 73 2.56 14.46 16.46
C ASP A 73 3.33 14.22 15.16
N LEU A 74 3.32 12.97 14.69
CA LEU A 74 4.01 12.54 13.47
C LEU A 74 3.07 12.34 12.28
N SER A 75 1.76 12.61 12.43
CA SER A 75 0.74 12.32 11.41
C SER A 75 1.02 12.98 10.04
N ASN A 76 1.76 14.09 10.02
CA ASN A 76 2.10 14.82 8.78
C ASN A 76 3.61 14.86 8.48
N THR A 77 4.42 14.14 9.26
CA THR A 77 5.90 14.19 9.15
C THR A 77 6.40 13.37 7.97
N PHE A 78 5.85 12.17 7.78
CA PHE A 78 6.28 11.24 6.73
C PHE A 78 5.13 10.95 5.79
N LYS A 79 5.43 10.81 4.50
CA LYS A 79 4.43 10.50 3.48
C LYS A 79 4.97 9.48 2.50
N ASP A 80 4.11 8.52 2.17
CA ASP A 80 4.26 7.69 0.99
C ASP A 80 3.30 8.18 -0.10
N LEU A 81 3.76 8.30 -1.35
CA LEU A 81 2.90 8.80 -2.44
C LEU A 81 1.94 7.73 -2.99
N ASP A 82 2.27 6.45 -2.81
CA ASP A 82 1.43 5.33 -3.20
C ASP A 82 0.44 4.97 -2.07
N ASN A 83 0.50 5.72 -0.96
CA ASN A 83 -0.28 5.51 0.27
C ASN A 83 -0.01 4.13 0.89
N ASP A 84 1.20 3.61 0.72
CA ASP A 84 1.63 2.41 1.43
C ASP A 84 1.69 2.67 2.95
N SER A 85 1.45 1.61 3.72
CA SER A 85 1.54 1.69 5.18
C SER A 85 2.98 1.95 5.64
N LEU A 86 3.19 3.03 6.38
CA LEU A 86 4.49 3.38 6.92
C LEU A 86 4.78 2.63 8.23
N THR A 87 6.02 2.14 8.36
CA THR A 87 6.56 1.63 9.63
C THR A 87 7.58 2.61 10.18
N LEU A 88 7.34 3.15 11.37
CA LEU A 88 8.24 4.12 12.02
C LEU A 88 9.04 3.45 13.12
N SER A 89 10.33 3.79 13.23
CA SER A 89 11.18 3.41 14.35
C SER A 89 11.97 4.63 14.85
N ALA A 90 12.29 4.65 16.13
CA ALA A 90 13.10 5.71 16.74
C ALA A 90 14.07 5.06 17.75
N THR A 91 15.28 5.60 17.82
CA THR A 91 16.33 5.13 18.72
C THR A 91 16.94 6.31 19.49
N SER A 92 17.30 6.07 20.73
CA SER A 92 18.08 7.03 21.52
C SER A 92 19.55 6.66 21.46
N ASN A 93 20.41 7.64 21.22
CA ASN A 93 21.85 7.44 21.27
C ASN A 93 22.39 7.36 22.71
N LYS A 94 21.58 7.69 23.73
CA LYS A 94 21.96 7.63 25.15
C LYS A 94 20.76 7.26 26.02
N GLU A 95 20.36 5.99 25.93
CA GLU A 95 19.18 5.43 26.61
C GLU A 95 19.19 5.62 28.14
N ALA A 96 20.37 5.68 28.76
CA ALA A 96 20.50 5.95 30.20
C ALA A 96 20.11 7.39 30.61
N ILE A 97 19.98 8.32 29.65
CA ILE A 97 19.57 9.71 29.88
C ILE A 97 18.18 9.99 29.32
N ALA A 98 17.89 9.47 28.13
CA ALA A 98 16.61 9.68 27.46
C ALA A 98 16.20 8.42 26.70
N THR A 99 14.95 8.02 26.84
CA THR A 99 14.34 6.96 26.03
C THR A 99 13.43 7.57 24.97
N VAL A 100 13.14 6.80 23.93
CA VAL A 100 12.18 7.18 22.89
C VAL A 100 11.21 6.03 22.69
N SER A 101 9.96 6.35 22.43
CA SER A 101 8.94 5.37 22.07
C SER A 101 8.07 5.95 20.98
N ILE A 102 7.61 5.07 20.08
CA ILE A 102 6.61 5.43 19.07
C ILE A 102 5.29 4.81 19.51
N LYS A 103 4.26 5.63 19.60
CA LYS A 103 2.91 5.19 19.90
C LYS A 103 2.03 5.49 18.71
N ILE A 104 1.53 4.44 18.07
CA ILE A 104 0.47 4.55 17.08
C ILE A 104 -0.85 4.70 17.85
N ILE A 105 -1.58 5.77 17.59
CA ILE A 105 -2.93 5.95 18.11
C ILE A 105 -3.87 5.40 17.04
N ILE A 106 -4.46 4.23 17.32
CA ILE A 106 -5.53 3.60 16.52
C ILE A 106 -6.89 4.04 17.02
#